data_AF-A0A2M9CCT5-F1
#
_entry.id   AF-A0A2M9CCT5-F1
#
_cell.length_a   1.000
_cell.length_b   1.000
_cell.length_c   1.000
_cell.angle_alpha   90.00
_cell.angle_beta   90.00
_cell.angle_gamma   90.00
#
_symmetry.space_group_name_H-M   'P 1'
#
loop_
_entity.id
_entity.type
_entity.pdbx_description
1 polymer ?
#
loop_
_entity_poly.entity_id
_entity_poly.type
_entity_poly.pdbx_seq_one_letter_code
_entity_poly.pdbx_strand_id
1 'polypeptide(L)'
;MVENALIDPTDPDSEIKVDVPDDPADGITVEQAGFESFVIGLPNSDLADDAEYGDLDIVTYDNNDGSTTVPILNPDGTVQITTVISGLDAPTRYTYPINLPKGGELVDAGDGYFAILQADATPLAMIEPAWALDADGNDVNTHYEIEGNSLVQVVEHGAGTAYPVVADPAVVGKYIKKFTITEKSNGFTFGVYPVNAWNVTVSPDEYYAEYKLYVNSHYEGQKYYDQIRCHWDFAPFKTPWNIDSWRPNVGYAKTVLAKCNP
;
A
#
# COMPACT_ATOMS: atom_id res chain seq x y z
N MET A 1 8.32 -23.06 -3.34
CA MET A 1 8.48 -21.75 -2.69
C MET A 1 9.48 -20.91 -3.48
N VAL A 2 9.17 -19.62 -3.67
CA VAL A 2 10.05 -18.61 -4.27
C VAL A 2 10.36 -17.57 -3.21
N GLU A 3 11.63 -17.49 -2.80
CA GLU A 3 12.11 -16.48 -1.87
C GLU A 3 12.96 -15.47 -2.64
N ASN A 4 12.59 -14.19 -2.57
CA ASN A 4 13.35 -13.11 -3.18
C ASN A 4 13.71 -12.05 -2.13
N ALA A 5 14.99 -11.71 -2.10
CA ALA A 5 15.51 -10.54 -1.41
C ALA A 5 15.41 -9.33 -2.35
N LEU A 6 14.68 -8.31 -1.90
CA LEU A 6 14.41 -7.08 -2.63
C LEU A 6 14.92 -5.89 -1.80
N ILE A 7 15.21 -4.79 -2.48
CA ILE A 7 15.50 -3.54 -1.79
C ILE A 7 14.18 -2.82 -1.59
N ASP A 8 13.87 -2.46 -0.35
CA ASP A 8 12.73 -1.59 -0.08
C ASP A 8 13.02 -0.18 -0.64
N PRO A 9 12.26 0.34 -1.61
CA PRO A 9 12.37 1.72 -2.06
C PRO A 9 11.96 2.68 -0.94
N THR A 10 11.22 2.15 0.03
CA THR A 10 10.78 2.79 1.26
C THR A 10 11.67 2.48 2.48
N ASP A 11 12.79 1.78 2.29
CA ASP A 11 14.02 1.94 3.07
C ASP A 11 15.18 1.34 2.28
N PRO A 12 15.91 2.15 1.48
CA PRO A 12 16.91 1.62 0.54
C PRO A 12 18.12 0.99 1.24
N ASP A 13 18.24 1.18 2.56
CA ASP A 13 19.22 0.52 3.41
C ASP A 13 18.70 -0.82 3.98
N SER A 14 17.43 -1.16 3.75
CA SER A 14 16.76 -2.37 4.22
C SER A 14 16.58 -3.40 3.12
N GLU A 15 16.64 -4.66 3.53
CA GLU A 15 16.29 -5.81 2.72
C GLU A 15 14.86 -6.23 3.11
N ILE A 16 13.97 -6.26 2.13
CA ILE A 16 12.69 -6.95 2.26
C ILE A 16 12.89 -8.35 1.71
N LYS A 17 12.47 -9.34 2.48
CA LYS A 17 12.37 -10.71 2.01
C LYS A 17 10.90 -11.04 1.84
N VAL A 18 10.58 -11.54 0.66
CA VAL A 18 9.25 -12.04 0.36
C VAL A 18 9.37 -13.51 0.02
N ASP A 19 8.64 -14.33 0.77
CA ASP A 19 8.51 -15.77 0.53
C ASP A 19 7.12 -16.09 0.01
N VAL A 20 7.07 -16.60 -1.22
CA VAL A 20 5.86 -17.06 -1.90
C VAL A 20 5.78 -18.57 -1.73
N PRO A 21 4.78 -19.09 -0.99
CA PRO A 21 4.75 -20.48 -0.57
C PRO A 21 4.41 -21.44 -1.71
N ASP A 22 4.60 -22.74 -1.50
CA ASP A 22 4.11 -23.76 -2.44
C ASP A 22 2.62 -24.02 -2.19
N ASP A 23 2.24 -24.19 -0.92
CA ASP A 23 0.86 -24.34 -0.47
C ASP A 23 0.22 -22.94 -0.32
N PRO A 24 -0.88 -22.62 -1.05
CA PRO A 24 -1.54 -21.32 -0.94
C PRO A 24 -2.09 -21.03 0.46
N ALA A 25 -2.33 -22.05 1.30
CA ALA A 25 -2.83 -21.87 2.66
C ALA A 25 -1.79 -21.27 3.62
N ASP A 26 -0.50 -21.37 3.30
CA ASP A 26 0.57 -20.79 4.11
C ASP A 26 0.64 -19.26 3.98
N GLY A 27 0.21 -18.71 2.85
CA GLY A 27 0.23 -17.28 2.54
C GLY A 27 1.63 -16.70 2.26
N ILE A 28 1.67 -15.50 1.67
CA ILE A 28 2.92 -14.80 1.33
C ILE A 28 3.48 -14.17 2.60
N THR A 29 4.71 -14.54 2.98
CA THR A 29 5.40 -13.96 4.13
C THR A 29 6.20 -12.74 3.68
N VAL A 30 6.04 -11.62 4.40
CA VAL A 30 6.81 -10.39 4.18
C VAL A 30 7.63 -10.09 5.43
N GLU A 31 8.95 -10.04 5.26
CA GLU A 31 9.90 -9.69 6.32
C GLU A 31 10.68 -8.44 5.93
N GLN A 32 10.77 -7.47 6.84
CA GLN A 32 11.61 -6.29 6.66
C GLN A 32 12.56 -6.14 7.84
N ALA A 33 13.83 -5.85 7.55
CA ALA A 33 14.84 -5.65 8.58
C ALA A 33 14.43 -4.59 9.61
N GLY A 34 14.34 -4.99 10.89
CA GLY A 34 13.99 -4.09 11.99
C GLY A 34 12.50 -4.01 12.32
N PHE A 35 11.65 -4.76 11.63
CA PHE A 35 10.21 -4.85 11.85
C PHE A 35 9.76 -6.29 12.11
N GLU A 36 8.61 -6.47 12.76
CA GLU A 36 7.98 -7.80 12.83
C GLU A 36 7.42 -8.18 11.45
N SER A 37 7.52 -9.46 11.10
CA SER A 37 6.96 -9.98 9.85
C SER A 37 5.44 -10.06 9.92
N PHE A 38 4.81 -10.11 8.75
CA PHE A 38 3.39 -10.39 8.58
C PHE A 38 3.19 -11.33 7.40
N VAL A 39 2.02 -11.96 7.34
CA VAL A 39 1.66 -12.88 6.24
C VAL A 39 0.37 -12.40 5.58
N ILE A 40 0.36 -12.37 4.25
CA ILE A 40 -0.82 -12.09 3.43
C ILE A 40 -1.32 -13.41 2.84
N GLY A 41 -2.48 -13.87 3.30
CA GLY A 41 -3.16 -15.03 2.75
C GLY A 41 -3.71 -14.78 1.34
N LEU A 42 -3.82 -15.86 0.58
CA LEU A 42 -4.33 -15.84 -0.80
C LEU A 42 -5.84 -16.10 -0.83
N PRO A 43 -6.57 -15.57 -1.84
CA PRO A 43 -8.00 -15.81 -1.96
C PRO A 43 -8.28 -17.28 -2.27
N ASN A 44 -9.35 -17.81 -1.66
CA ASN A 44 -9.80 -19.20 -1.82
C ASN A 44 -8.71 -20.27 -1.59
N SER A 45 -7.72 -19.99 -0.75
CA SER A 45 -6.53 -20.83 -0.56
C SER A 45 -6.82 -22.27 -0.13
N ASP A 46 -7.90 -22.52 0.63
CA ASP A 46 -8.31 -23.88 1.05
C ASP A 46 -8.70 -24.81 -0.13
N LEU A 47 -9.03 -24.23 -1.28
CA LEU A 47 -9.48 -24.93 -2.49
C LEU A 47 -8.57 -24.70 -3.69
N ALA A 48 -7.60 -23.79 -3.57
CA ALA A 48 -6.66 -23.49 -4.63
C ALA A 48 -5.67 -24.65 -4.82
N ASP A 49 -5.18 -24.80 -6.05
CA ASP A 49 -4.09 -25.73 -6.34
C ASP A 49 -2.75 -25.19 -5.79
N ASP A 50 -1.82 -26.10 -5.50
CA ASP A 50 -0.43 -25.75 -5.16
C ASP A 50 0.21 -24.91 -6.28
N ALA A 51 1.21 -24.11 -5.91
CA ALA A 51 1.95 -23.23 -6.81
C ALA A 51 2.40 -23.94 -8.11
N GLU A 52 1.96 -23.40 -9.24
CA GLU A 52 2.52 -23.73 -10.55
C GLU A 52 3.58 -22.69 -10.94
N TYR A 53 4.72 -23.16 -11.42
CA TYR A 53 5.84 -22.32 -11.83
C TYR A 53 5.87 -22.25 -13.36
N GLY A 54 5.51 -21.08 -13.89
CA GLY A 54 5.58 -20.80 -15.32
C GLY A 54 7.00 -20.56 -15.82
N ASP A 55 7.13 -20.42 -17.14
CA ASP A 55 8.34 -19.88 -17.73
C ASP A 55 8.57 -18.45 -17.19
N LEU A 56 9.79 -18.15 -16.70
CA LEU A 56 10.19 -16.90 -16.02
C LEU A 56 9.97 -16.84 -14.49
N ASP A 57 9.83 -17.98 -13.81
CA ASP A 57 9.66 -18.07 -12.34
C ASP A 57 8.43 -17.29 -11.83
N ILE A 58 7.43 -17.09 -12.69
CA ILE A 58 6.12 -16.56 -12.30
C ILE A 58 5.36 -17.68 -11.59
N VAL A 59 4.89 -17.39 -10.38
CA VAL A 59 4.07 -18.31 -9.59
C VAL A 59 2.60 -18.03 -9.85
N THR A 60 1.82 -19.08 -10.07
CA THR A 60 0.36 -18.98 -10.19
C THR A 60 -0.34 -20.01 -9.32
N TYR A 61 -1.48 -19.62 -8.74
CA TYR A 61 -2.39 -20.50 -8.02
C TYR A 61 -3.75 -20.48 -8.73
N ASP A 62 -4.20 -21.62 -9.24
CA ASP A 62 -5.58 -21.74 -9.73
C ASP A 62 -6.49 -21.82 -8.50
N ASN A 63 -7.35 -20.81 -8.33
CA ASN A 63 -8.25 -20.74 -7.19
C ASN A 63 -9.44 -21.71 -7.35
N ASN A 64 -9.55 -22.45 -8.44
CA ASN A 64 -10.61 -23.43 -8.71
C ASN A 64 -12.03 -22.83 -8.66
N ASP A 65 -12.15 -21.51 -8.86
CA ASP A 65 -13.41 -20.76 -8.84
C ASP A 65 -13.57 -19.86 -10.08
N GLY A 66 -12.74 -20.04 -11.10
CA GLY A 66 -12.70 -19.18 -12.28
C GLY A 66 -11.81 -17.94 -12.11
N SER A 67 -10.99 -17.90 -11.05
CA SER A 67 -9.91 -16.93 -10.89
C SER A 67 -8.56 -17.60 -10.67
N THR A 68 -7.48 -16.85 -10.92
CA THR A 68 -6.10 -17.29 -10.69
C THR A 68 -5.37 -16.19 -9.93
N THR A 69 -4.62 -16.55 -8.89
CA THR A 69 -3.77 -15.60 -8.16
C THR A 69 -2.34 -15.68 -8.65
N VAL A 70 -1.75 -14.51 -8.90
CA VAL A 70 -0.41 -14.33 -9.46
C VAL A 70 0.34 -13.30 -8.59
N PRO A 71 1.12 -13.75 -7.59
CA PRO A 71 1.97 -12.84 -6.84
C PRO A 71 3.11 -12.32 -7.71
N ILE A 72 3.27 -11.00 -7.76
CA ILE A 72 4.32 -10.31 -8.49
C ILE A 72 5.17 -9.56 -7.48
N LEU A 73 6.45 -9.93 -7.42
CA LEU A 73 7.44 -9.33 -6.55
C LEU A 73 8.20 -8.27 -7.33
N ASN A 74 7.96 -7.00 -7.01
CA ASN A 74 8.60 -5.91 -7.72
C ASN A 74 10.00 -5.63 -7.16
N PRO A 75 10.98 -5.23 -8.00
CA PRO A 75 12.33 -4.87 -7.53
C PRO A 75 12.36 -3.76 -6.47
N ASP A 76 11.28 -2.99 -6.40
CA ASP A 76 11.03 -1.96 -5.41
C ASP A 76 10.22 -2.49 -4.21
N GLY A 77 10.37 -3.75 -3.84
CA GLY A 77 9.77 -4.29 -2.60
C GLY A 77 8.25 -4.34 -2.56
N THR A 78 7.55 -3.81 -3.58
CA THR A 78 6.09 -3.89 -3.70
C THR A 78 5.68 -5.32 -3.99
N VAL A 79 4.80 -5.86 -3.16
CA VAL A 79 4.17 -7.16 -3.36
C VAL A 79 2.79 -6.92 -3.95
N GLN A 80 2.63 -7.23 -5.23
CA GLN A 80 1.35 -7.15 -5.93
C GLN A 80 0.74 -8.55 -5.97
N ILE A 81 -0.50 -8.71 -5.49
CA ILE A 81 -1.17 -10.02 -5.45
C ILE A 81 -2.29 -10.00 -6.49
N THR A 82 -1.92 -10.19 -7.75
CA THR A 82 -2.84 -10.05 -8.88
C THR A 82 -3.82 -11.22 -8.94
N THR A 83 -5.11 -10.92 -8.87
CA THR A 83 -6.18 -11.85 -9.18
C THR A 83 -6.64 -11.65 -10.63
N VAL A 84 -6.51 -12.71 -11.43
CA VAL A 84 -6.98 -12.79 -12.81
C VAL A 84 -8.34 -13.48 -12.82
N ILE A 85 -9.39 -12.72 -13.10
CA ILE A 85 -10.78 -13.18 -13.14
C ILE A 85 -11.10 -13.62 -14.57
N SER A 86 -11.32 -14.91 -14.78
CA SER A 86 -11.36 -15.50 -16.13
C SER A 86 -12.72 -15.40 -16.81
N GLY A 87 -13.81 -15.19 -16.07
CA GLY A 87 -15.14 -15.17 -16.66
C GLY A 87 -16.26 -14.75 -15.74
N LEU A 88 -17.47 -14.72 -16.30
CA LEU A 88 -18.69 -14.26 -15.65
C LEU A 88 -19.08 -15.05 -14.40
N ASP A 89 -18.69 -16.32 -14.33
CA ASP A 89 -19.05 -17.22 -13.24
C ASP A 89 -18.09 -17.12 -12.04
N ALA A 90 -16.99 -16.36 -12.17
CA ALA A 90 -16.04 -16.15 -11.08
C ALA A 90 -16.63 -15.27 -9.95
N PRO A 91 -16.14 -15.38 -8.71
CA PRO A 91 -16.61 -14.57 -7.60
C PRO A 91 -16.33 -13.07 -7.81
N THR A 92 -17.17 -12.22 -7.22
CA THR A 92 -16.92 -10.77 -7.19
C THR A 92 -16.20 -10.30 -5.93
N ARG A 93 -15.84 -11.21 -5.02
CA ARG A 93 -15.21 -10.91 -3.73
C ARG A 93 -13.99 -11.79 -3.52
N TYR A 94 -12.84 -11.17 -3.32
CA TYR A 94 -11.56 -11.83 -3.10
C TYR A 94 -11.00 -11.43 -1.74
N THR A 95 -10.88 -12.40 -0.84
CA THR A 95 -10.47 -12.18 0.55
C THR A 95 -8.99 -12.49 0.71
N TYR A 96 -8.24 -11.55 1.27
CA TYR A 96 -6.83 -11.67 1.61
C TYR A 96 -6.70 -11.59 3.15
N PRO A 97 -6.71 -12.72 3.87
CA PRO A 97 -6.50 -12.73 5.31
C PRO A 97 -5.11 -12.20 5.66
N ILE A 98 -4.98 -11.35 6.68
CA ILE A 98 -3.67 -10.85 7.11
C ILE A 98 -3.35 -11.41 8.50
N ASN A 99 -2.29 -12.22 8.58
CA ASN A 99 -1.73 -12.63 9.86
C ASN A 99 -0.83 -11.51 10.36
N LEU A 100 -1.43 -10.67 11.20
CA LEU A 100 -0.78 -9.50 11.76
C LEU A 100 0.20 -9.88 12.87
N PRO A 101 1.27 -9.09 13.06
CA PRO A 101 2.12 -9.18 14.24
C PRO A 101 1.31 -8.98 15.52
N LYS A 102 1.88 -9.36 16.67
CA LYS A 102 1.12 -9.37 17.92
C LYS A 102 0.68 -7.95 18.30
N GLY A 103 -0.63 -7.72 18.27
CA GLY A 103 -1.23 -6.42 18.57
C GLY A 103 -1.21 -5.45 17.38
N GLY A 104 -0.75 -5.89 16.22
CA GLY A 104 -0.90 -5.14 14.98
C GLY A 104 -2.35 -5.11 14.49
N GLU A 105 -2.63 -4.17 13.60
CA GLU A 105 -3.98 -3.87 13.11
C GLU A 105 -3.97 -3.60 11.59
N LEU A 106 -5.00 -4.04 10.88
CA LEU A 106 -5.30 -3.59 9.53
C LEU A 106 -6.32 -2.45 9.64
N VAL A 107 -5.99 -1.29 9.06
CA VAL A 107 -6.82 -0.08 9.18
C VAL A 107 -7.09 0.56 7.83
N ASP A 108 -8.24 1.25 7.72
CA ASP A 108 -8.53 2.20 6.65
C ASP A 108 -7.70 3.47 6.89
N ALA A 109 -6.81 3.80 5.94
CA ALA A 109 -5.96 4.99 5.97
C ALA A 109 -6.58 6.18 5.21
N GLY A 110 -7.79 6.01 4.68
CA GLY A 110 -8.55 6.99 3.92
C GLY A 110 -8.06 7.15 2.48
N ASP A 111 -8.89 7.79 1.65
CA ASP A 111 -8.61 8.03 0.23
C ASP A 111 -8.35 6.73 -0.57
N GLY A 112 -8.91 5.61 -0.12
CA GLY A 112 -8.76 4.29 -0.74
C GLY A 112 -7.57 3.47 -0.22
N TYR A 113 -6.66 4.09 0.53
CA TYR A 113 -5.49 3.42 1.12
C TYR A 113 -5.87 2.63 2.36
N PHE A 114 -5.17 1.53 2.58
CA PHE A 114 -5.19 0.77 3.84
C PHE A 114 -3.77 0.69 4.40
N ALA A 115 -3.65 0.35 5.68
CA ALA A 115 -2.35 0.20 6.32
C ALA A 115 -2.33 -0.97 7.28
N ILE A 116 -1.17 -1.64 7.33
CA ILE A 116 -0.84 -2.62 8.35
C ILE A 116 -0.02 -1.90 9.42
N LEU A 117 -0.52 -1.85 10.64
CA LEU A 117 0.12 -1.17 11.77
C LEU A 117 0.72 -2.17 12.76
N GLN A 118 1.79 -1.75 13.43
CA GLN A 118 2.30 -2.40 14.63
C GLN A 118 1.42 -2.08 15.86
N ALA A 119 1.69 -2.77 16.97
CA ALA A 119 1.02 -2.54 18.25
C ALA A 119 1.20 -1.12 18.82
N ASP A 120 2.22 -0.37 18.37
CA ASP A 120 2.44 1.03 18.76
C ASP A 120 1.85 2.04 17.75
N ALA A 121 1.00 1.57 16.83
CA ALA A 121 0.40 2.30 15.72
C ALA A 121 1.39 2.83 14.66
N THR A 122 2.66 2.40 14.67
CA THR A 122 3.59 2.68 13.58
C THR A 122 3.23 1.84 12.35
N PRO A 123 3.10 2.44 11.15
CA PRO A 123 2.91 1.69 9.90
C PRO A 123 4.06 0.71 9.62
N LEU A 124 3.70 -0.52 9.25
CA LEU A 124 4.59 -1.53 8.65
C LEU A 124 4.55 -1.47 7.13
N ALA A 125 3.34 -1.42 6.59
CA ALA A 125 3.08 -1.44 5.17
C ALA A 125 1.84 -0.62 4.85
N MET A 126 1.82 -0.08 3.64
CA MET A 126 0.67 0.58 3.03
C MET A 126 0.10 -0.34 1.96
N ILE A 127 -1.21 -0.26 1.75
CA ILE A 127 -1.90 -0.96 0.69
C ILE A 127 -2.52 0.11 -0.21
N GLU A 128 -2.15 0.09 -1.49
CA GLU A 128 -2.58 1.09 -2.46
C GLU A 128 -4.06 0.95 -2.81
N PRO A 129 -4.73 2.01 -3.30
CA PRO A 129 -6.15 1.97 -3.65
C PRO A 129 -6.49 0.86 -4.63
N ALA A 130 -7.68 0.26 -4.44
CA ALA A 130 -8.17 -0.78 -5.33
C ALA A 130 -8.30 -0.26 -6.76
N TRP A 131 -7.83 -1.06 -7.71
CA TRP A 131 -8.06 -0.86 -9.13
C TRP A 131 -8.39 -2.19 -9.78
N ALA A 132 -9.12 -2.14 -10.90
CA ALA A 132 -9.40 -3.31 -11.71
C ALA A 132 -9.58 -2.89 -13.17
N LEU A 133 -9.01 -3.65 -14.10
CA LEU A 133 -9.13 -3.41 -15.55
C LEU A 133 -9.67 -4.66 -16.24
N ASP A 134 -10.57 -4.44 -17.19
CA ASP A 134 -11.06 -5.48 -18.09
C ASP A 134 -10.08 -5.74 -19.25
N ALA A 135 -10.36 -6.75 -20.08
CA ALA A 135 -9.47 -7.11 -21.19
C ALA A 135 -9.32 -6.06 -22.30
N ASP A 136 -10.25 -5.09 -22.36
CA ASP A 136 -10.20 -3.96 -23.28
C ASP A 136 -9.46 -2.76 -22.65
N GLY A 137 -9.01 -2.88 -21.39
CA GLY A 137 -8.33 -1.84 -20.63
C GLY A 137 -9.27 -0.80 -20.02
N ASN A 138 -10.56 -1.10 -19.89
CA ASN A 138 -11.52 -0.23 -19.22
C ASN A 138 -11.53 -0.49 -17.71
N ASP A 139 -11.73 0.58 -16.94
CA ASP A 139 -11.92 0.49 -15.49
C ASP A 139 -13.15 -0.36 -15.15
N VAL A 140 -12.96 -1.33 -14.25
CA VAL A 140 -14.02 -2.06 -13.58
C VAL A 140 -14.15 -1.49 -12.17
N ASN A 141 -15.37 -1.17 -11.75
CA ASN A 141 -15.57 -0.60 -10.41
C ASN A 141 -15.13 -1.60 -9.34
N THR A 142 -14.33 -1.13 -8.38
CA THR A 142 -13.79 -1.95 -7.31
C THR A 142 -13.52 -1.12 -6.06
N HIS A 143 -13.56 -1.78 -4.91
CA HIS A 143 -13.20 -1.19 -3.62
C HIS A 143 -12.74 -2.28 -2.65
N TYR A 144 -12.10 -1.86 -1.56
CA TYR A 144 -11.80 -2.74 -0.44
C TYR A 144 -12.80 -2.61 0.69
N GLU A 145 -12.97 -3.70 1.42
CA GLU A 145 -13.65 -3.78 2.71
C GLU A 145 -12.74 -4.48 3.72
N ILE A 146 -12.84 -4.12 5.00
CA ILE A 146 -12.18 -4.86 6.08
C ILE A 146 -13.20 -5.81 6.72
N GLU A 147 -12.86 -7.09 6.77
CA GLU A 147 -13.60 -8.11 7.51
C GLU A 147 -12.70 -8.78 8.54
N GLY A 148 -12.75 -8.31 9.79
CA GLY A 148 -11.82 -8.76 10.83
C GLY A 148 -10.40 -8.32 10.53
N ASN A 149 -9.50 -9.28 10.30
CA ASN A 149 -8.11 -9.02 9.89
C ASN A 149 -7.89 -9.28 8.38
N SER A 150 -8.96 -9.38 7.61
CA SER A 150 -8.88 -9.63 6.16
C SER A 150 -9.16 -8.34 5.38
N LEU A 151 -8.39 -8.14 4.31
CA LEU A 151 -8.74 -7.20 3.25
C LEU A 151 -9.59 -7.94 2.23
N VAL A 152 -10.77 -7.43 1.90
CA VAL A 152 -11.63 -8.00 0.86
C VAL A 152 -11.70 -7.04 -0.29
N GLN A 153 -11.19 -7.44 -1.46
CA GLN A 153 -11.40 -6.68 -2.69
C GLN A 153 -12.71 -7.12 -3.34
N VAL A 154 -13.60 -6.16 -3.54
CA VAL A 154 -14.85 -6.35 -4.28
C VAL A 154 -14.63 -5.84 -5.69
N VAL A 155 -14.86 -6.69 -6.70
CA VAL A 155 -14.73 -6.34 -8.12
C VAL A 155 -16.09 -6.48 -8.78
N GLU A 156 -16.70 -5.38 -9.21
CA GLU A 156 -18.05 -5.35 -9.78
C GLU A 156 -18.07 -5.75 -11.26
N HIS A 157 -17.48 -6.91 -11.60
CA HIS A 157 -17.55 -7.48 -12.94
C HIS A 157 -18.90 -8.21 -13.17
N GLY A 158 -19.30 -8.36 -14.42
CA GLY A 158 -20.57 -9.00 -14.74
C GLY A 158 -20.88 -9.06 -16.23
N ALA A 159 -22.18 -9.09 -16.54
CA ALA A 159 -22.65 -9.10 -17.92
C ALA A 159 -22.30 -7.76 -18.59
N GLY A 160 -21.36 -7.78 -19.53
CA GLY A 160 -20.86 -6.59 -20.22
C GLY A 160 -19.38 -6.28 -19.95
N THR A 161 -18.74 -6.97 -19.00
CA THR A 161 -17.30 -6.89 -18.76
C THR A 161 -16.53 -7.76 -19.77
N ALA A 162 -15.42 -7.26 -20.30
CA ALA A 162 -14.50 -8.04 -21.13
C ALA A 162 -13.54 -8.84 -20.24
N TYR A 163 -13.37 -10.13 -20.49
CA TYR A 163 -12.52 -11.01 -19.68
C TYR A 163 -11.21 -11.37 -20.39
N PRO A 164 -10.09 -11.57 -19.66
CA PRO A 164 -10.01 -11.55 -18.19
C PRO A 164 -10.07 -10.14 -17.60
N VAL A 165 -10.57 -10.04 -16.37
CA VAL A 165 -10.38 -8.83 -15.53
C VAL A 165 -9.17 -9.07 -14.66
N VAL A 166 -8.32 -8.07 -14.50
CA VAL A 166 -7.20 -8.09 -13.56
C VAL A 166 -7.48 -7.10 -12.44
N ALA A 167 -7.26 -7.53 -11.21
CA ALA A 167 -7.43 -6.72 -10.00
C ALA A 167 -6.41 -7.19 -8.97
N ASP A 168 -5.91 -6.29 -8.13
CA ASP A 168 -4.99 -6.65 -7.05
C ASP A 168 -5.24 -5.80 -5.80
N PRO A 169 -4.64 -6.22 -4.68
CA PRO A 169 -3.91 -5.30 -3.84
C PRO A 169 -2.41 -5.28 -4.16
N ALA A 170 -1.86 -4.06 -4.18
CA ALA A 170 -0.44 -3.78 -4.07
C ALA A 170 -0.10 -3.39 -2.63
N VAL A 171 0.76 -4.19 -1.99
CA VAL A 171 1.28 -3.95 -0.63
C VAL A 171 2.70 -3.41 -0.75
N VAL A 172 2.92 -2.22 -0.21
CA VAL A 172 4.17 -1.47 -0.28
C VAL A 172 4.68 -1.23 1.13
N GLY A 173 6.00 -1.08 1.31
CA GLY A 173 6.55 -0.57 2.56
C GLY A 173 6.05 0.85 2.90
N LYS A 174 6.46 1.37 4.06
CA LYS A 174 6.05 2.70 4.54
C LYS A 174 6.80 3.84 3.81
N TYR A 175 6.10 4.83 3.29
CA TYR A 175 6.71 6.02 2.65
C TYR A 175 7.47 6.95 3.63
N ILE A 176 7.17 6.93 4.94
CA ILE A 176 7.79 7.79 5.96
C ILE A 176 8.74 6.99 6.86
N LYS A 177 10.06 7.18 6.68
CA LYS A 177 11.11 6.50 7.45
C LYS A 177 11.02 6.81 8.94
N LYS A 178 10.77 8.09 9.24
CA LYS A 178 10.68 8.64 10.59
C LYS A 178 9.68 9.78 10.63
N PHE A 179 8.93 9.84 11.72
CA PHE A 179 8.02 10.94 12.00
C PHE A 179 8.38 11.60 13.34
N THR A 180 8.24 12.92 13.43
CA THR A 180 8.50 13.66 14.68
C THR A 180 7.44 14.72 14.91
N ILE A 181 7.04 14.90 16.16
CA ILE A 181 6.13 15.97 16.57
C ILE A 181 6.91 16.89 17.51
N THR A 182 7.04 18.16 17.13
CA THR A 182 7.72 19.17 17.95
C THR A 182 6.77 20.30 18.30
N GLU A 183 6.51 20.49 19.60
CA GLU A 183 5.77 21.65 20.09
C GLU A 183 6.58 22.94 19.93
N LYS A 184 5.91 24.00 19.46
CA LYS A 184 6.41 25.35 19.29
C LYS A 184 5.43 26.31 19.97
N SER A 185 5.87 27.54 20.23
CA SER A 185 5.01 28.58 20.83
C SER A 185 3.73 28.86 20.04
N ASN A 186 3.70 28.54 18.74
CA ASN A 186 2.59 28.82 17.84
C ASN A 186 1.75 27.57 17.49
N GLY A 187 2.17 26.37 17.90
CA GLY A 187 1.54 25.11 17.49
C GLY A 187 2.55 23.97 17.38
N PHE A 188 2.30 23.00 16.50
CA PHE A 188 3.18 21.85 16.28
C PHE A 188 3.87 21.94 14.92
N THR A 189 5.10 21.45 14.87
CA THR A 189 5.77 21.08 13.61
C THR A 189 5.79 19.56 13.52
N PHE A 190 5.21 19.03 12.45
CA PHE A 190 5.30 17.62 12.08
C PHE A 190 6.47 17.45 11.13
N GLY A 191 7.54 16.82 11.60
CA GLY A 191 8.73 16.54 10.80
C GLY A 191 8.60 15.19 10.12
N VAL A 192 8.32 15.20 8.82
CA VAL A 192 8.25 14.02 7.95
C VAL A 192 9.63 13.74 7.36
N TYR A 193 10.17 12.55 7.60
CA TYR A 193 11.41 12.10 6.99
C TYR A 193 11.03 11.11 5.88
N PRO A 194 10.91 11.57 4.63
CA PRO A 194 10.61 10.67 3.51
C PRO A 194 11.70 9.63 3.38
N VAL A 195 11.34 8.45 2.95
CA VAL A 195 12.35 7.42 2.72
C VAL A 195 13.13 7.72 1.44
N ASN A 196 12.42 7.86 0.33
CA ASN A 196 13.04 8.15 -0.95
C ASN A 196 12.42 9.41 -1.53
N ALA A 197 13.01 10.54 -1.16
CA ALA A 197 12.48 11.83 -1.56
C ALA A 197 12.55 12.09 -3.06
N TRP A 198 13.29 11.29 -3.85
CA TRP A 198 13.36 11.42 -5.31
C TRP A 198 12.77 10.22 -6.06
N ASN A 199 12.04 9.33 -5.37
CA ASN A 199 11.36 8.26 -6.07
C ASN A 199 10.19 8.82 -6.88
N VAL A 200 10.34 8.86 -8.20
CA VAL A 200 9.31 9.36 -9.11
C VAL A 200 8.11 8.42 -9.22
N THR A 201 8.19 7.21 -8.66
CA THR A 201 7.06 6.28 -8.59
C THR A 201 6.13 6.52 -7.41
N VAL A 202 6.56 7.28 -6.38
CA VAL A 202 5.73 7.61 -5.22
C VAL A 202 5.29 9.06 -5.31
N SER A 203 3.99 9.32 -5.31
CA SER A 203 3.42 10.67 -5.38
C SER A 203 3.21 11.31 -4.00
N PRO A 204 2.87 12.62 -3.94
CA PRO A 204 2.47 13.29 -2.71
C PRO A 204 1.27 12.66 -2.00
N ASP A 205 0.40 11.95 -2.73
CA ASP A 205 -0.82 11.36 -2.18
C ASP A 205 -0.50 10.20 -1.23
N GLU A 206 0.45 9.34 -1.59
CA GLU A 206 0.97 8.24 -0.76
C GLU A 206 1.58 8.77 0.55
N TYR A 207 2.45 9.79 0.45
CA TYR A 207 3.03 10.43 1.63
C TYR A 207 1.98 11.07 2.52
N TYR A 208 0.94 11.66 1.93
CA TYR A 208 -0.14 12.28 2.70
C TYR A 208 -1.06 11.22 3.33
N ALA A 209 -1.34 10.12 2.63
CA ALA A 209 -2.09 8.98 3.16
C ALA A 209 -1.44 8.45 4.44
N GLU A 210 -0.12 8.18 4.40
CA GLU A 210 0.60 7.72 5.58
C GLU A 210 0.75 8.82 6.65
N TYR A 211 0.96 10.09 6.26
CA TYR A 211 1.03 11.21 7.22
C TYR A 211 -0.17 11.26 8.16
N LYS A 212 -1.39 10.99 7.65
CA LYS A 212 -2.63 10.99 8.44
C LYS A 212 -2.59 9.96 9.58
N LEU A 213 -1.90 8.84 9.39
CA LEU A 213 -1.76 7.80 10.42
C LEU A 213 -0.97 8.28 11.65
N TYR A 214 -0.10 9.28 11.48
CA TYR A 214 0.73 9.82 12.57
C TYR A 214 0.11 11.02 13.30
N VAL A 215 -1.00 11.58 12.80
CA VAL A 215 -1.55 12.84 13.34
C VAL A 215 -3.01 12.70 13.72
N ASN A 216 -3.47 13.56 14.62
CA ASN A 216 -4.89 13.73 14.86
C ASN A 216 -5.55 14.37 13.63
N SER A 217 -6.80 14.00 13.33
CA SER A 217 -7.54 14.54 12.17
C SER A 217 -7.72 16.06 12.14
N HIS A 218 -7.53 16.74 13.27
CA HIS A 218 -7.40 18.20 13.31
C HIS A 218 -6.22 18.75 12.49
N TYR A 219 -5.19 17.93 12.26
CA TYR A 219 -3.97 18.25 11.51
C TYR A 219 -3.98 17.69 10.08
N GLU A 220 -5.18 17.46 9.56
CA GLU A 220 -5.43 17.08 8.17
C GLU A 220 -6.07 18.23 7.38
N GLY A 221 -6.14 18.03 6.07
CA GLY A 221 -6.74 18.93 5.09
C GLY A 221 -5.73 19.61 4.18
N GLN A 222 -6.27 20.37 3.22
CA GLN A 222 -5.52 20.89 2.07
C GLN A 222 -4.22 21.62 2.44
N LYS A 223 -4.16 22.35 3.56
CA LYS A 223 -2.94 23.09 3.93
C LYS A 223 -1.78 22.19 4.34
N TYR A 224 -2.05 20.99 4.85
CA TYR A 224 -1.03 20.03 5.23
C TYR A 224 -0.58 19.25 3.99
N TYR A 225 -1.54 18.83 3.17
CA TYR A 225 -1.27 18.27 1.84
C TYR A 225 -0.41 19.20 0.98
N ASP A 226 -0.77 20.48 0.86
CA ASP A 226 -0.01 21.45 0.06
C ASP A 226 1.43 21.63 0.56
N GLN A 227 1.66 21.55 1.88
CA GLN A 227 3.01 21.60 2.45
C GLN A 227 3.81 20.33 2.11
N ILE A 228 3.22 19.14 2.25
CA ILE A 228 3.85 17.86 1.86
C ILE A 228 4.16 17.86 0.37
N ARG A 229 3.16 18.14 -0.46
CA ARG A 229 3.31 18.23 -1.92
C ARG A 229 4.39 19.21 -2.32
N CYS A 230 4.46 20.39 -1.70
CA CYS A 230 5.50 21.35 -2.03
C CYS A 230 6.90 20.83 -1.67
N HIS A 231 7.06 20.15 -0.53
CA HIS A 231 8.35 19.55 -0.20
C HIS A 231 8.69 18.42 -1.17
N TRP A 232 7.75 17.57 -1.56
CA TRP A 232 7.94 16.54 -2.58
C TRP A 232 8.37 17.16 -3.94
N ASP A 233 7.64 18.17 -4.42
CA ASP A 233 7.88 18.80 -5.72
C ASP A 233 9.20 19.59 -5.79
N PHE A 234 9.56 20.33 -4.72
CA PHE A 234 10.59 21.37 -4.78
C PHE A 234 11.70 21.28 -3.73
N ALA A 235 11.50 20.53 -2.65
CA ALA A 235 12.49 20.35 -1.61
C ALA A 235 12.67 18.88 -1.17
N PRO A 236 12.67 17.90 -2.09
CA PRO A 236 12.59 16.50 -1.70
C PRO A 236 13.71 16.09 -0.75
N PHE A 237 14.96 16.45 -1.08
CA PHE A 237 16.13 16.11 -0.26
C PHE A 237 16.21 16.84 1.09
N LYS A 238 15.30 17.77 1.38
CA LYS A 238 15.24 18.39 2.70
C LYS A 238 14.69 17.35 3.68
N THR A 239 15.45 17.04 4.72
CA THR A 239 14.97 16.15 5.79
C THR A 239 15.18 16.81 7.16
N PRO A 240 14.13 16.94 7.99
CA PRO A 240 12.71 16.65 7.69
C PRO A 240 12.04 17.68 6.76
N TRP A 241 10.98 17.23 6.08
CA TRP A 241 9.89 18.09 5.63
C TRP A 241 9.14 18.57 6.86
N ASN A 242 9.17 19.88 7.12
CA ASN A 242 8.46 20.48 8.26
C ASN A 242 7.07 20.88 7.78
N ILE A 243 6.05 20.33 8.42
CA ILE A 243 4.66 20.67 8.21
C ILE A 243 4.19 21.41 9.48
N ASP A 244 4.01 22.72 9.36
CA ASP A 244 3.79 23.62 10.49
C ASP A 244 2.29 23.88 10.69
N SER A 245 1.76 23.54 11.87
CA SER A 245 0.30 23.54 12.13
C SER A 245 -0.32 24.94 12.17
N TRP A 246 0.47 25.99 12.41
CA TRP A 246 0.00 27.37 12.50
C TRP A 246 -0.02 28.09 11.15
N ARG A 247 0.50 27.47 10.08
CA ARG A 247 0.48 28.10 8.75
C ARG A 247 -0.95 28.16 8.20
N PRO A 248 -1.30 29.25 7.50
CA PRO A 248 -2.62 29.40 6.90
C PRO A 248 -2.78 28.49 5.68
N ASN A 249 -4.03 28.13 5.36
CA ASN A 249 -4.35 27.56 4.05
C ASN A 249 -4.36 28.68 3.01
N VAL A 250 -3.38 28.70 2.11
CA VAL A 250 -3.25 29.73 1.05
C VAL A 250 -3.39 29.15 -0.36
N GLY A 251 -3.58 27.83 -0.47
CA GLY A 251 -3.55 27.09 -1.72
C GLY A 251 -2.12 26.88 -2.27
N TYR A 252 -1.98 25.84 -3.09
CA TYR A 252 -0.68 25.30 -3.51
C TYR A 252 0.28 26.34 -4.11
N ALA A 253 -0.16 27.16 -5.06
CA ALA A 253 0.71 28.14 -5.71
C ALA A 253 1.33 29.14 -4.72
N LYS A 254 0.58 29.58 -3.70
CA LYS A 254 1.10 30.48 -2.66
C LYS A 254 1.99 29.74 -1.67
N THR A 255 1.70 28.47 -1.37
CA THR A 255 2.58 27.59 -0.58
C THR A 255 3.96 27.47 -1.24
N VAL A 256 4.01 27.26 -2.56
CA VAL A 256 5.26 27.21 -3.34
C VAL A 256 6.01 28.55 -3.30
N LEU A 257 5.32 29.66 -3.54
CA LEU A 257 5.93 31.01 -3.46
C LEU A 257 6.49 31.33 -2.07
N ALA A 258 5.91 30.74 -1.02
CA ALA A 258 6.38 30.84 0.35
C ALA A 258 7.40 29.75 0.74
N LYS A 259 7.99 29.05 -0.25
CA LYS A 259 9.01 27.99 -0.02
C LYS A 259 8.48 26.89 0.91
N CYS A 260 7.28 26.41 0.60
CA CYS A 260 6.59 25.29 1.26
C CYS A 260 6.14 25.54 2.71
N ASN A 261 6.31 26.75 3.27
CA ASN A 261 5.92 27.07 4.65
C ASN A 261 5.23 28.46 4.70
N PRO A 262 3.98 28.57 4.23
CA PRO A 262 3.26 29.84 4.06
C PRO A 262 2.93 30.59 5.35
#